data_AF-X0ZHH5-F1
#
_entry.id   AF-X0ZHH5-F1
#
_cell.length_a   1.000
_cell.length_b   1.000
_cell.length_c   1.000
_cell.angle_alpha   90.00
_cell.angle_beta   90.00
_cell.angle_gamma   90.00
#
_symmetry.space_group_name_H-M   'P 1'
#
loop_
_entity.id
_entity.type
_entity.pdbx_description
1 polymer ?
#
loop_
_entity_poly.entity_id
_entity_poly.type
_entity_poly.pdbx_seq_one_letter_code
_entity_poly.pdbx_strand_id
1 'polypeptide(L)'
;RGLAFLIADGVIPSNEGRGYVLRRLLRRAALFGRRLGLEKPFLNQIAGATVGSMAKVYPELQQRQDSIYQVIELEEARFRETLSTGLEIIESVMAKEANQKAKKISGEDAFRLYDTYGFPVELTREIAAGHGFSMNLEDFEREMEKQRERARAAQ
;
A
#
# COMPACT_ATOMS: atom_id res chain seq x y z
N ARG A 1 6.50 12.54 8.18
CA ARG A 1 7.97 12.65 8.06
C ARG A 1 8.49 12.02 6.76
N GLY A 2 8.79 10.72 6.68
CA GLY A 2 9.44 10.12 5.49
C GLY A 2 8.77 10.43 4.14
N LEU A 3 7.43 10.40 4.09
CA LEU A 3 6.67 10.76 2.88
C LEU A 3 6.97 12.19 2.39
N ALA A 4 6.97 13.16 3.31
CA ALA A 4 7.18 14.57 2.97
C ALA A 4 8.60 14.81 2.43
N PHE A 5 9.61 14.19 3.03
CA PHE A 5 11.00 14.29 2.55
C PHE A 5 11.19 13.64 1.18
N LEU A 6 10.69 12.41 1.00
CA LEU A 6 10.82 11.72 -0.29
C LEU A 6 10.17 12.52 -1.43
N ILE A 7 9.00 13.10 -1.19
CA ILE A 7 8.31 13.90 -2.21
C ILE A 7 9.01 15.25 -2.43
N ALA A 8 9.54 15.88 -1.37
CA ALA A 8 10.37 17.07 -1.50
C ALA A 8 11.62 16.80 -2.34
N ASP A 9 12.23 15.62 -2.23
CA ASP A 9 13.35 15.19 -3.06
C ASP A 9 12.95 14.81 -4.50
N GLY A 10 11.67 14.95 -4.85
CA GLY A 10 11.14 14.70 -6.19
C GLY A 10 10.77 13.23 -6.46
N VAL A 11 10.68 12.38 -5.43
CA VAL A 11 10.20 11.01 -5.59
C VAL A 11 8.68 11.02 -5.77
N ILE A 12 8.19 10.36 -6.82
CA ILE A 12 6.76 10.23 -7.14
C ILE A 12 6.34 8.75 -6.99
N PRO A 13 5.13 8.44 -6.49
CA PRO A 13 4.64 7.06 -6.35
C PRO A 13 4.68 6.29 -7.68
N SER A 14 5.37 5.15 -7.70
CA SER A 14 5.51 4.29 -8.90
C SER A 14 5.47 2.80 -8.53
N ASN A 15 5.56 1.91 -9.53
CA ASN A 15 5.66 0.46 -9.32
C ASN A 15 7.10 -0.03 -9.08
N GLU A 16 8.10 0.84 -9.18
CA GLU A 16 9.52 0.43 -9.15
C GLU A 16 10.42 1.40 -8.36
N GLY A 17 11.54 0.89 -7.87
CA GLY A 17 12.59 1.67 -7.22
C GLY A 17 12.09 2.53 -6.03
N ARG A 18 12.55 3.78 -5.97
CA ARG A 18 12.20 4.72 -4.88
C ARG A 18 10.71 5.07 -4.85
N GLY A 19 10.06 5.15 -6.01
CA GLY A 19 8.64 5.47 -6.10
C GLY A 19 7.76 4.36 -5.54
N TYR A 20 8.17 3.10 -5.69
CA TYR A 20 7.50 1.97 -5.05
C TYR A 20 7.62 2.01 -3.53
N VAL A 21 8.80 2.34 -3.00
CA VAL A 21 8.99 2.50 -1.54
C VAL A 21 8.09 3.62 -1.00
N LEU A 22 8.04 4.78 -1.67
CA LEU A 22 7.15 5.88 -1.31
C LEU A 22 5.69 5.43 -1.30
N ARG A 23 5.23 4.80 -2.38
CA ARG A 23 3.87 4.28 -2.52
C ARG A 23 3.52 3.32 -1.39
N ARG A 24 4.39 2.35 -1.11
CA ARG A 24 4.20 1.37 -0.04
C ARG A 24 4.08 2.02 1.33
N LEU A 25 4.94 2.99 1.65
CA LEU A 25 4.89 3.73 2.92
C LEU A 25 3.58 4.51 3.06
N LEU A 26 3.15 5.18 1.99
CA LEU A 26 1.91 5.95 1.98
C LEU A 26 0.69 5.06 2.21
N ARG A 27 0.57 3.98 1.42
CA ARG A 27 -0.55 3.02 1.54
C ARG A 27 -0.58 2.32 2.89
N ARG A 28 0.59 2.00 3.46
CA ARG A 28 0.71 1.46 4.82
C ARG A 28 0.21 2.46 5.86
N ALA A 29 0.59 3.72 5.76
CA ALA A 29 0.10 4.76 6.66
C ALA A 29 -1.43 4.93 6.55
N ALA A 30 -1.98 4.93 5.32
CA ALA A 30 -3.42 4.98 5.08
C ALA A 30 -4.16 3.78 5.70
N LEU A 31 -3.62 2.55 5.57
CA LEU A 31 -4.16 1.35 6.20
C LEU A 31 -4.24 1.49 7.73
N PHE A 32 -3.17 1.97 8.37
CA PHE A 32 -3.19 2.20 9.82
C PHE A 32 -4.21 3.27 10.23
N GLY A 33 -4.36 4.34 9.46
CA GLY A 33 -5.41 5.32 9.68
C GLY A 33 -6.80 4.68 9.64
N ARG A 34 -7.06 3.84 8.63
CA ARG A 34 -8.34 3.11 8.52
C ARG A 34 -8.59 2.20 9.72
N ARG A 35 -7.57 1.48 10.21
CA ARG A 35 -7.67 0.65 11.43
C ARG A 35 -7.98 1.45 12.69
N LEU A 36 -7.59 2.72 12.74
CA LEU A 36 -7.91 3.64 13.83
C LEU A 36 -9.30 4.30 13.67
N GLY A 37 -10.07 3.92 12.65
CA GLY A 37 -11.39 4.49 12.37
C GLY A 37 -11.35 5.81 11.58
N LEU A 38 -10.21 6.20 11.02
CA LEU A 38 -10.13 7.37 10.16
C LEU A 38 -10.71 7.04 8.77
N GLU A 39 -11.82 7.68 8.43
CA GLU A 39 -12.49 7.46 7.15
C GLU A 39 -12.11 8.47 6.07
N LYS A 40 -11.63 9.66 6.47
CA LYS A 40 -11.29 10.79 5.57
C LYS A 40 -9.78 10.87 5.32
N PRO A 41 -9.33 11.51 4.22
CA PRO A 41 -7.90 11.67 3.98
C PRO A 41 -7.25 12.45 5.11
N PHE A 42 -6.13 11.96 5.63
CA PHE A 42 -5.48 12.55 6.81
C PHE A 42 -3.98 12.73 6.64
N LEU A 43 -3.37 12.09 5.64
CA LEU A 43 -1.91 12.11 5.48
C LEU A 43 -1.40 13.51 5.15
N ASN A 44 -2.20 14.35 4.48
CA ASN A 44 -1.87 15.77 4.25
C ASN A 44 -1.73 16.57 5.55
N GLN A 45 -2.57 16.30 6.55
CA GLN A 45 -2.45 16.98 7.85
C GLN A 45 -1.14 16.61 8.56
N ILE A 46 -0.76 15.33 8.48
CA ILE A 46 0.51 14.83 9.02
C ILE A 46 1.71 15.41 8.25
N ALA A 47 1.59 15.51 6.92
CA ALA A 47 2.59 16.14 6.08
C ALA A 47 2.75 17.62 6.46
N GLY A 48 1.66 18.36 6.64
CA GLY A 48 1.70 19.76 7.04
C GLY A 48 2.32 20.00 8.42
N ALA A 49 2.01 19.15 9.40
CA ALA A 49 2.69 19.17 10.69
C ALA A 49 4.20 18.89 10.56
N THR A 50 4.60 18.02 9.63
CA THR A 50 6.02 17.78 9.32
C THR A 50 6.67 19.01 8.70
N VAL A 51 6.05 19.61 7.67
CA VAL A 51 6.57 20.81 7.01
C VAL A 51 6.70 21.95 8.02
N GLY A 52 5.66 22.25 8.80
CA GLY A 52 5.67 23.35 9.77
C GLY A 52 6.71 23.19 10.88
N SER A 53 7.00 21.96 11.32
CA SER A 53 8.01 21.71 12.37
C SER A 53 9.45 21.67 11.85
N MET A 54 9.65 21.35 10.56
CA MET A 54 10.99 21.05 10.02
C MET A 54 11.48 22.06 8.97
N ALA A 55 10.60 22.91 8.41
CA ALA A 55 10.93 23.86 7.35
C ALA A 55 12.05 24.85 7.70
N LYS A 56 12.25 25.16 8.98
CA LYS A 56 13.36 26.05 9.42
C LYS A 56 14.73 25.46 9.12
N VAL A 57 14.87 24.14 9.21
CA VAL A 57 16.12 23.41 8.96
C VAL A 57 16.16 22.88 7.53
N TYR A 58 14.99 22.55 6.96
CA TYR A 58 14.81 21.96 5.64
C TYR A 58 13.85 22.83 4.79
N PRO A 59 14.30 23.99 4.26
CA PRO A 59 13.45 24.92 3.52
C PRO A 59 12.77 24.31 2.29
N GLU A 60 13.36 23.26 1.71
CA GLU A 60 12.82 22.51 0.58
C GLU A 60 11.44 21.91 0.87
N LEU A 61 11.14 21.58 2.13
CA LEU A 61 9.82 21.09 2.55
C LEU A 61 8.75 22.15 2.36
N GLN A 62 9.07 23.41 2.66
CA GLN A 62 8.14 24.52 2.47
C GLN A 62 8.04 24.91 1.00
N GLN A 63 9.17 24.94 0.27
CA GLN A 63 9.19 25.27 -1.16
C GLN A 63 8.38 24.28 -2.00
N ARG A 64 8.33 23.01 -1.60
CA ARG A 64 7.60 21.94 -2.31
C ARG A 64 6.31 21.52 -1.61
N GLN A 65 5.81 22.32 -0.67
CA GLN A 65 4.64 21.98 0.14
C GLN A 65 3.43 21.59 -0.73
N ASP A 66 3.13 22.36 -1.76
CA ASP A 66 1.98 22.10 -2.64
C ASP A 66 2.14 20.76 -3.39
N SER A 67 3.36 20.47 -3.86
CA SER A 67 3.67 19.19 -4.50
C SER A 67 3.55 18.01 -3.52
N ILE A 68 4.02 18.18 -2.29
CA ILE A 68 3.88 17.17 -1.23
C ILE A 68 2.39 16.87 -1.00
N TYR A 69 1.56 17.90 -0.85
CA TYR A 69 0.14 17.73 -0.57
C TYR A 69 -0.61 17.12 -1.74
N GLN A 70 -0.33 17.58 -2.96
CA GLN A 70 -0.99 17.07 -4.16
C GLN A 70 -0.67 15.59 -4.40
N VAL A 71 0.60 15.19 -4.24
CA VAL A 71 1.01 13.78 -4.43
C VAL A 71 0.37 12.88 -3.37
N ILE A 72 0.36 13.32 -2.11
CA ILE A 72 -0.24 12.56 -1.02
C ILE A 72 -1.75 12.43 -1.23
N GLU A 73 -2.43 13.53 -1.55
CA GLU A 73 -3.87 13.54 -1.78
C GLU A 73 -4.28 12.59 -2.90
N LEU A 74 -3.62 12.68 -4.05
CA LEU A 74 -3.92 11.85 -5.22
C LEU A 74 -3.73 10.36 -4.92
N GLU A 75 -2.61 9.99 -4.30
CA GLU A 75 -2.33 8.58 -3.99
C GLU A 75 -3.22 8.06 -2.86
N GLU A 76 -3.50 8.86 -1.83
CA GLU A 76 -4.41 8.47 -0.72
C GLU A 76 -5.85 8.31 -1.21
N ALA A 77 -6.33 9.21 -2.07
CA ALA A 77 -7.64 9.11 -2.69
C ALA A 77 -7.75 7.85 -3.57
N ARG A 78 -6.78 7.64 -4.46
CA ARG A 78 -6.74 6.46 -5.33
C ARG A 78 -6.68 5.15 -4.55
N PHE A 79 -5.86 5.10 -3.49
CA PHE A 79 -5.72 3.87 -2.71
C PHE A 79 -6.97 3.57 -1.87
N ARG A 80 -7.67 4.61 -1.38
CA ARG A 80 -8.91 4.45 -0.64
C ARG A 80 -9.98 3.69 -1.40
N GLU A 81 -10.09 3.91 -2.71
CA GLU A 81 -11.05 3.21 -3.58
C GLU A 81 -10.86 1.69 -3.54
N THR A 82 -9.62 1.21 -3.46
CA THR A 82 -9.32 -0.23 -3.42
C THR A 82 -9.11 -0.78 -2.01
N LEU A 83 -8.81 0.08 -1.03
CA LEU A 83 -8.52 -0.32 0.35
C LEU A 83 -9.71 -1.01 1.01
N SER A 84 -10.92 -0.44 0.93
CA SER A 84 -12.11 -1.02 1.60
C SER A 84 -12.44 -2.40 1.04
N THR A 85 -12.50 -2.52 -0.29
CA THR A 85 -12.74 -3.79 -0.98
C THR A 85 -11.65 -4.82 -0.66
N GLY A 86 -10.38 -4.41 -0.65
CA GLY A 86 -9.27 -5.30 -0.31
C GLY A 86 -9.32 -5.83 1.12
N LEU A 87 -9.75 -4.99 2.09
CA LEU A 87 -9.95 -5.38 3.48
C LEU A 87 -11.07 -6.42 3.63
N GLU A 88 -12.21 -6.20 2.99
CA GLU A 88 -13.33 -7.15 3.02
C GLU A 88 -12.93 -8.51 2.44
N ILE A 89 -12.20 -8.50 1.32
CA ILE A 89 -11.79 -9.73 0.65
C ILE A 89 -10.78 -10.50 1.50
N ILE A 90 -9.75 -9.84 2.04
CA ILE A 90 -8.76 -10.55 2.85
C ILE A 90 -9.36 -11.10 4.14
N GLU A 91 -10.31 -10.38 4.76
CA GLU A 91 -11.08 -10.89 5.89
C GLU A 91 -11.88 -12.14 5.51
N SER A 92 -12.52 -12.13 4.34
CA SER A 92 -13.26 -13.30 3.83
C SER A 92 -12.35 -14.51 3.57
N VAL A 93 -11.13 -14.29 3.05
CA VAL A 93 -10.13 -15.33 2.82
C VAL A 93 -9.65 -15.90 4.17
N MET A 94 -9.29 -15.03 5.10
CA MET A 94 -8.87 -15.45 6.44
C MET A 94 -9.99 -16.20 7.19
N ALA A 95 -11.25 -15.80 7.04
CA ALA A 95 -12.38 -16.48 7.67
C ALA A 95 -12.58 -17.91 7.13
N LYS A 96 -12.40 -18.13 5.82
CA LYS A 96 -12.45 -19.47 5.22
C LYS A 96 -11.33 -20.37 5.74
N GLU A 97 -10.15 -19.79 5.91
CA GLU A 97 -8.94 -20.50 6.33
C GLU A 97 -8.81 -20.61 7.86
N ALA A 98 -9.67 -19.95 8.64
CA ALA A 98 -9.58 -19.86 10.10
C ALA A 98 -9.68 -21.23 10.82
N ASN A 99 -10.44 -22.16 10.24
CA ASN A 99 -10.64 -23.51 10.78
C ASN A 99 -9.57 -24.51 10.30
N GLN A 100 -8.67 -24.10 9.41
CA GLN A 100 -7.61 -24.97 8.95
C GLN A 100 -6.47 -25.06 9.97
N LYS A 101 -5.82 -26.22 10.05
CA LYS A 101 -4.65 -26.43 10.93
C LYS A 101 -3.49 -25.50 10.59
N ALA A 102 -3.37 -25.11 9.32
CA ALA A 102 -2.35 -24.19 8.84
C ALA A 102 -3.03 -22.89 8.39
N LYS A 103 -2.92 -21.83 9.20
CA LYS A 103 -3.42 -20.49 8.86
C LYS A 103 -2.55 -19.88 7.75
N LYS A 104 -2.91 -20.15 6.49
CA LYS A 104 -2.15 -19.71 5.32
C LYS A 104 -3.03 -18.97 4.34
N ILE A 105 -2.50 -17.88 3.76
CA ILE A 105 -3.06 -17.26 2.57
C ILE A 105 -2.33 -17.85 1.36
N SER A 106 -3.09 -18.42 0.42
CA SER A 106 -2.54 -19.01 -0.80
C SER A 106 -1.92 -17.95 -1.70
N GLY A 107 -0.97 -18.35 -2.55
CA GLY A 107 -0.41 -17.45 -3.56
C GLY A 107 -1.46 -16.98 -4.57
N GLU A 108 -2.46 -17.82 -4.87
CA GLU A 108 -3.58 -17.51 -5.76
C GLU A 108 -4.50 -16.43 -5.17
N ASP A 109 -4.86 -16.53 -3.88
CA ASP A 109 -5.67 -15.50 -3.21
C ASP A 109 -4.91 -14.17 -3.11
N ALA A 110 -3.61 -14.23 -2.78
CA ALA A 110 -2.75 -13.06 -2.75
C ALA A 110 -2.60 -12.43 -4.15
N PHE A 111 -2.48 -13.25 -5.19
CA PHE A 111 -2.40 -12.81 -6.58
C PHE A 111 -3.71 -12.17 -7.03
N ARG A 112 -4.85 -12.76 -6.68
CA ARG A 112 -6.17 -12.20 -6.99
C ARG A 112 -6.39 -10.85 -6.31
N LEU A 113 -6.01 -10.72 -5.02
CA LEU A 113 -6.02 -9.44 -4.30
C LEU A 113 -5.19 -8.38 -5.04
N TYR A 114 -4.01 -8.75 -5.53
CA TYR A 114 -3.12 -7.86 -6.25
C TYR A 114 -3.64 -7.49 -7.66
N ASP A 115 -3.95 -8.48 -8.49
CA ASP A 115 -4.25 -8.31 -9.91
C ASP A 115 -5.67 -7.79 -10.14
N THR A 116 -6.67 -8.43 -9.52
CA THR A 116 -8.08 -8.10 -9.75
C THR A 116 -8.52 -6.88 -8.95
N TYR A 117 -8.05 -6.76 -7.71
CA TYR A 117 -8.55 -5.74 -6.77
C TYR A 117 -7.53 -4.61 -6.53
N GLY A 118 -6.34 -4.68 -7.13
CA GLY A 118 -5.30 -3.67 -6.97
C GLY A 118 -4.75 -3.54 -5.55
N PHE A 119 -4.97 -4.55 -4.70
CA PHE A 119 -4.61 -4.54 -3.30
C PHE A 119 -3.14 -4.96 -3.12
N PRO A 120 -2.28 -4.13 -2.49
CA PRO A 120 -0.85 -4.41 -2.44
C PRO A 120 -0.51 -5.70 -1.69
N VAL A 121 0.32 -6.56 -2.30
CA VAL A 121 0.77 -7.82 -1.71
C VAL A 121 1.49 -7.63 -0.37
N GLU A 122 2.16 -6.49 -0.18
CA GLU A 122 2.85 -6.20 1.08
C GLU A 122 1.87 -5.90 2.20
N LEU A 123 0.73 -5.28 1.90
CA LEU A 123 -0.35 -5.04 2.85
C LEU A 123 -1.12 -6.33 3.15
N THR A 124 -1.38 -7.15 2.12
CA THR A 124 -1.92 -8.51 2.31
C THR A 124 -1.09 -9.28 3.33
N ARG A 125 0.23 -9.32 3.13
CA ARG A 125 1.16 -9.99 4.04
C ARG A 125 1.13 -9.41 5.45
N GLU A 126 1.08 -8.08 5.59
CA GLU A 126 1.07 -7.41 6.88
C GLU A 126 -0.24 -7.64 7.66
N ILE A 127 -1.38 -7.62 6.98
CA ILE A 127 -2.68 -7.94 7.57
C ILE A 127 -2.74 -9.42 7.98
N ALA A 128 -2.31 -10.32 7.11
CA ALA A 128 -2.26 -11.75 7.37
C ALA A 128 -1.41 -12.06 8.62
N ALA A 129 -0.19 -11.52 8.65
CA ALA A 129 0.73 -11.71 9.78
C ALA A 129 0.14 -11.20 11.10
N GLY A 130 -0.57 -10.05 11.07
CA GLY A 130 -1.25 -9.50 12.24
C GLY A 130 -2.35 -10.42 12.82
N HIS A 131 -2.91 -11.33 12.02
CA HIS A 131 -3.92 -12.31 12.43
C HIS A 131 -3.35 -13.73 12.63
N GLY A 132 -2.01 -13.87 12.61
CA GLY A 132 -1.34 -15.16 12.74
C GLY A 132 -1.41 -16.03 11.47
N PHE A 133 -1.70 -15.44 10.32
CA PHE A 133 -1.62 -16.10 9.02
C PHE A 133 -0.25 -15.88 8.38
N SER A 134 0.28 -16.90 7.73
CA SER A 134 1.44 -16.77 6.83
C SER A 134 0.98 -16.69 5.38
N MET A 135 1.68 -15.92 4.55
CA MET A 135 1.41 -15.86 3.11
C MET A 135 2.57 -16.55 2.37
N ASN A 136 2.25 -17.42 1.41
CA ASN A 136 3.28 -18.06 0.59
C ASN A 136 3.69 -17.13 -0.57
N LEU A 137 4.82 -16.44 -0.38
CA LEU A 137 5.35 -15.51 -1.39
C LEU A 137 5.84 -16.23 -2.64
N GLU A 138 6.39 -17.44 -2.51
CA GLU A 138 6.84 -18.21 -3.67
C GLU A 138 5.66 -18.58 -4.57
N ASP A 139 4.53 -18.97 -3.99
CA ASP A 139 3.32 -19.27 -4.75
C ASP A 139 2.79 -18.02 -5.47
N PHE A 140 2.80 -16.87 -4.80
CA PHE A 140 2.41 -15.58 -5.41
C PHE A 140 3.32 -15.22 -6.58
N GLU A 141 4.64 -15.37 -6.43
CA GLU A 141 5.61 -15.10 -7.50
C GLU A 141 5.42 -16.04 -8.69
N ARG A 142 5.06 -17.31 -8.45
CA ARG A 142 4.71 -18.24 -9.53
C ARG A 142 3.45 -17.80 -10.28
N GLU A 143 2.43 -17.27 -9.61
CA GLU A 143 1.25 -16.72 -10.29
C GLU A 143 1.58 -15.46 -11.11
N MET A 144 2.44 -14.58 -10.57
CA MET A 144 2.95 -13.43 -11.31
C MET A 144 3.71 -13.83 -12.59
N GLU A 145 4.54 -14.87 -12.54
CA GLU A 145 5.27 -15.33 -13.72
C GLU A 145 4.35 -15.98 -14.76
N LYS A 146 3.38 -16.81 -14.33
CA LYS A 146 2.34 -17.34 -15.23
C LYS A 146 1.58 -16.22 -15.95
N GLN A 147 1.27 -15.11 -15.26
CA GLN A 147 0.61 -13.96 -15.88
C GLN A 147 1.52 -13.31 -16.94
N ARG A 148 2.81 -13.12 -16.64
CA ARG A 148 3.78 -12.56 -17.59
C ARG A 148 3.94 -13.44 -18.83
N GLU A 149 4.02 -14.75 -18.65
CA GLU A 149 4.08 -15.72 -19.75
C GLU A 149 2.84 -15.64 -20.64
N ARG A 150 1.63 -15.58 -20.05
CA ARG A 150 0.37 -15.39 -20.80
C ARG A 150 0.36 -14.08 -21.59
N ALA A 151 0.84 -12.99 -20.99
CA ALA A 151 0.92 -11.68 -21.66
C ALA A 151 1.91 -11.69 -22.85
N ARG A 152 3.04 -12.41 -22.71
CA ARG A 152 4.02 -12.60 -23.80
C ARG A 152 3.50 -13.50 -24.91
N ALA A 153 2.77 -14.56 -24.57
CA ALA A 153 2.21 -15.48 -25.56
C ALA A 153 1.00 -14.91 -26.33
N ALA A 154 0.39 -13.84 -25.82
CA ALA A 154 -0.70 -13.10 -26.46
C ALA A 154 -0.22 -11.89 -27.30
N GLN A 155 1.08 -11.59 -27.30
CA GLN A 155 1.74 -10.62 -28.19
C GLN A 155 2.21 -11.29 -29.47
#